data_AF-A0A1V5ZMH1-F1
#
_entry.id   AF-A0A1V5ZMH1-F1
#
_cell.length_a   1.000
_cell.length_b   1.000
_cell.length_c   1.000
_cell.angle_alpha   90.00
_cell.angle_beta   90.00
_cell.angle_gamma   90.00
#
_symmetry.space_group_name_H-M   'P 1'
#
loop_
_entity.id
_entity.type
_entity.pdbx_description
1 polymer ?
#
loop_
_entity_poly.entity_id
_entity_poly.type
_entity_poly.pdbx_seq_one_letter_code
_entity_poly.pdbx_strand_id
1 'polypeptide(L)' 'MKISGIQKSTTIDYPGKIACVIFTLGCNFRCPFCHNPESVLPEQMRLIQSDLIPSQAVFNFLKTRI' A
#
# COMPACT_ATOMS: atom_id res chain seq x y z
N MET A 1 9.23 2.41 6.53
CA MET A 1 8.50 2.38 5.24
C MET A 1 7.46 3.48 5.22
N LYS A 2 7.20 4.11 4.06
CA LYS A 2 6.04 4.99 3.88
C LYS A 2 4.87 4.14 3.38
N ILE A 3 3.87 3.89 4.22
CA ILE A 3 2.74 3.02 3.88
C ILE A 3 1.55 3.90 3.54
N SER A 4 1.07 3.81 2.30
CA SER A 4 -0.07 4.61 1.80
C SER A 4 -1.39 3.87 1.87
N GLY A 5 -1.37 2.54 2.00
CA GLY A 5 -2.61 1.76 2.02
C GLY A 5 -2.41 0.29 2.38
N ILE A 6 -3.52 -0.38 2.67
CA ILE A 6 -3.56 -1.81 2.95
C ILE A 6 -4.82 -2.45 2.34
N GLN A 7 -4.63 -3.43 1.47
CA GLN A 7 -5.66 -4.39 1.11
C GLN A 7 -5.69 -5.48 2.19
N LYS A 8 -6.70 -5.41 3.06
CA LYS A 8 -6.81 -6.31 4.22
C LYS A 8 -6.95 -7.79 3.86
N SER A 9 -7.35 -8.12 2.64
CA SER A 9 -7.46 -9.50 2.14
C SER A 9 -7.32 -9.54 0.62
N THR A 10 -6.55 -10.49 0.11
CA THR A 10 -6.44 -10.84 -1.30
C THR A 10 -6.30 -12.36 -1.46
N THR A 11 -6.75 -12.86 -2.60
CA THR A 11 -6.62 -14.25 -3.03
C THR A 11 -5.87 -14.39 -4.35
N ILE A 12 -5.58 -13.27 -5.02
CA ILE A 12 -5.00 -13.25 -6.37
C ILE A 12 -3.52 -12.83 -6.36
N ASP A 13 -3.13 -11.94 -5.44
CA ASP A 13 -1.76 -11.42 -5.37
C ASP A 13 -0.79 -12.43 -4.74
N TYR A 14 -1.31 -13.45 -4.05
CA TYR A 14 -0.55 -14.60 -3.61
C TYR A 14 -1.31 -15.91 -3.85
N PRO A 15 -1.25 -16.46 -5.08
CA PRO A 15 -2.08 -17.61 -5.46
C PRO A 15 -1.94 -18.81 -4.51
N GLY A 16 -3.08 -19.44 -4.19
CA GLY A 16 -3.15 -20.58 -3.28
C GLY A 16 -3.09 -20.22 -1.79
N LYS A 17 -3.01 -18.93 -1.45
CA LYS A 17 -3.00 -18.45 -0.06
C LYS A 17 -3.89 -17.22 0.09
N ILE A 18 -4.52 -17.08 1.25
CA ILE A 18 -5.14 -15.81 1.64
C ILE A 18 -4.02 -14.91 2.16
N ALA A 19 -3.92 -13.70 1.62
CA ALA A 19 -2.86 -12.75 1.97
C ALA A 19 -3.41 -11.34 2.20
N CYS A 20 -2.52 -10.41 2.56
CA CYS A 20 -2.77 -8.97 2.58
C CYS A 20 -1.78 -8.27 1.63
N VAL A 21 -2.19 -7.17 1.01
CA VAL A 21 -1.29 -6.31 0.23
C VAL A 21 -1.03 -5.02 1.01
N ILE A 22 0.24 -4.64 1.14
CA ILE A 22 0.65 -3.38 1.76
C ILE A 22 1.18 -2.48 0.66
N PHE A 23 0.52 -1.34 0.43
CA PHE A 23 0.95 -0.36 -0.57
C PHE A 23 1.93 0.62 0.07
N THR A 24 3.08 0.80 -0.58
CA THR A 24 4.08 1.79 -0.18
C THR A 24 4.01 3.03 -1.05
N LEU A 25 4.24 4.20 -0.45
CA LEU A 25 4.29 5.45 -1.19
C LEU A 25 5.63 5.62 -1.92
N GLY A 26 5.60 5.74 -3.24
CA GLY A 26 6.74 6.05 -4.11
C GLY A 26 7.02 4.96 -5.15
N CYS A 27 7.23 5.37 -6.40
CA CYS A 27 7.75 4.54 -7.48
C CYS A 27 8.62 5.39 -8.42
N ASN A 28 9.74 4.84 -8.89
CA ASN A 28 10.65 5.51 -9.82
C ASN A 28 10.23 5.38 -11.29
N PHE A 29 9.12 4.70 -11.58
CA PHE A 29 8.54 4.60 -12.92
C PHE A 29 7.40 5.61 -13.13
N ARG A 30 7.09 5.93 -14.38
CA ARG A 30 5.97 6.79 -14.79
C ARG A 30 5.15 6.11 -15.89
N CYS A 31 4.71 4.89 -15.60
CA CYS A 31 3.97 4.08 -16.57
C CYS A 31 2.65 4.78 -16.96
N PRO A 32 2.31 4.91 -18.26
CA PRO A 32 1.08 5.57 -18.70
C PRO A 32 -0.19 4.79 -18.31
N PHE A 33 -0.04 3.50 -17.98
CA PHE A 33 -1.09 2.60 -17.52
C PHE A 33 -1.07 2.38 -16.00
N CYS A 34 -0.42 3.27 -15.24
CA CYS A 34 -0.33 3.09 -13.78
C CYS A 34 -1.73 3.11 -13.14
N HIS A 35 -2.06 2.04 -12.42
CA HIS A 35 -3.31 1.94 -11.66
C HIS A 35 -3.27 2.69 -10.32
N ASN A 36 -2.07 3.09 -9.87
CA ASN A 36 -1.83 3.78 -8.60
C ASN A 36 -1.05 5.08 -8.79
N PRO A 37 -1.55 6.02 -9.63
CA PRO A 37 -0.86 7.28 -9.89
C PRO A 37 -0.59 8.09 -8.61
N GLU A 38 -1.41 7.88 -7.58
CA GLU A 38 -1.31 8.55 -6.29
C GLU A 38 -0.02 8.19 -5.53
N SER A 39 0.59 7.03 -5.85
CA SER A 39 1.87 6.60 -5.30
C SER A 39 3.08 7.11 -6.11
N VAL A 40 2.85 7.87 -7.18
CA VAL A 40 3.87 8.15 -8.20
C VAL A 40 3.92 9.63 -8.59
N LEU A 41 2.77 10.27 -8.79
CA LEU A 41 2.67 11.67 -9.20
C LEU A 41 2.94 12.60 -8.00
N PRO A 42 3.93 13.50 -8.06
CA PRO A 42 4.33 14.33 -6.92
C PRO A 42 3.17 15.12 -6.30
N GLU A 43 2.27 15.65 -7.13
CA GLU A 43 1.09 16.39 -6.72
C GLU A 43 0.09 15.54 -5.96
N GLN A 44 -0.10 14.27 -6.36
CA GLN A 44 -1.00 13.36 -5.67
C GLN A 44 -0.35 12.78 -4.41
N MET A 45 0.93 12.42 -4.45
CA MET A 45 1.69 11.93 -3.30
C MET A 45 1.66 12.92 -2.12
N ARG A 46 1.71 14.23 -2.41
CA ARG A 46 1.61 15.28 -1.38
C ARG A 46 0.27 15.26 -0.63
N LEU A 47 -0.82 14.84 -1.28
CA LEU A 47 -2.15 14.74 -0.67
C LEU A 47 -2.23 13.58 0.33
N ILE A 48 -1.45 12.52 0.14
CA ILE A 48 -1.47 11.31 0.99
C ILE A 48 -0.39 11.36 2.07
N GLN A 49 0.57 12.29 1.96
CA GLN A 49 1.74 12.31 2.82
C GLN A 49 1.39 12.56 4.31
N SER A 50 0.27 13.26 4.57
CA SER A 50 -0.28 13.46 5.91
C SER A 50 -0.97 12.22 6.48
N ASP A 51 -1.43 11.30 5.63
CA ASP A 51 -2.28 10.16 5.99
C ASP A 51 -1.53 8.82 5.94
N LEU A 52 -0.19 8.86 5.99
CA LEU A 52 0.62 7.64 5.98
C LEU A 52 0.34 6.77 7.20
N ILE A 53 0.15 5.48 6.95
CA ILE A 53 -0.14 4.50 7.99
C ILE A 53 1.15 4.22 8.77
N PRO A 54 1.17 4.38 10.11
CA PRO A 54 2.32 3.99 10.91
C PRO A 54 2.59 2.49 10.78
N SER A 55 3.85 2.10 10.60
CA SER A 55 4.20 0.68 10.43
C SER A 55 3.75 -0.17 11.62
N GLN A 56 3.75 0.38 12.83
CA GLN A 56 3.25 -0.31 14.02
C GLN A 56 1.75 -0.64 13.92
N ALA A 57 0.93 0.23 13.32
CA ALA A 57 -0.49 -0.05 13.12
C ALA A 57 -0.70 -1.24 12.18
N VAL A 58 0.11 -1.32 11.11
CA VAL A 58 0.11 -2.47 10.19
C VAL A 58 0.52 -3.75 10.91
N PHE A 59 1.64 -3.74 11.67
CA PHE A 59 2.08 -4.91 12.41
C PHE A 59 1.07 -5.35 13.47
N ASN A 60 0.40 -4.41 14.15
CA ASN A 60 -0.65 -4.72 15.10
C ASN A 60 -1.84 -5.39 14.40
N PHE A 61 -2.27 -4.88 13.24
CA PHE A 61 -3.30 -5.53 12.42
C PHE A 61 -2.88 -6.94 11.99
N LEU A 62 -1.65 -7.15 11.54
CA LEU A 62 -1.18 -8.49 11.14
C LEU A 62 -1.19 -9.49 12.31
N LYS A 63 -0.95 -9.03 13.55
CA LYS A 63 -1.07 -9.87 14.75
C LYS A 63 -2.50 -10.32 15.05
N THR A 64 -3.53 -9.62 14.54
CA THR A 64 -4.94 -10.04 14.72
C THR A 64 -5.39 -11.06 13.67
N ARG A 65 -4.51 -11.48 12.75
CA ARG A 65 -4.82 -12.44 11.67
C ARG A 65 -4.45 -13.88 12.03
N ILE A 66 -4.26 -14.15 13.31
CA ILE A 66 -4.03 -15.47 13.90
C ILE A 66 -5.38 -16.16 14.11
#